data_AF-A0A8J6GV53-F1
#
_entry.id   AF-A0A8J6GV53-F1
#
_cell.length_a   1.000
_cell.length_b   1.000
_cell.length_c   1.000
_cell.angle_alpha   90.00
_cell.angle_beta   90.00
_cell.angle_gamma   90.00
#
_symmetry.space_group_name_H-M   'P 1'
#
loop_
_entity.id
_entity.type
_entity.pdbx_description
1 polymer ?
#
loop_
_entity_poly.entity_id
_entity_poly.type
_entity_poly.pdbx_seq_one_letter_code
_entity_poly.pdbx_strand_id
1 'polypeptide(L)'
;MVGPGTGVAPFIGFLQHREELRLFLKIGVLTHLKVSFSRDAPPEDEEAPAKYVQDNLQRHSQQVARTLLQENGYIYVCGDAKNMAKDVNDALVEIVSKESGVSKLEAMKTLAALKQEKRYLQDIWS
;
A
#
# COMPACT_ATOMS: atom_id res chain seq x y z
N MET A 1 3.89 3.75 -1.48
CA MET A 1 4.70 3.19 -0.37
C MET A 1 3.74 2.56 0.62
N VAL A 2 4.02 1.37 1.12
CA VAL A 2 3.19 0.61 2.06
C VAL A 2 4.08 0.12 3.20
N GLY A 3 3.85 0.61 4.41
CA GLY A 3 4.69 0.27 5.57
C GLY A 3 3.97 0.43 6.89
N PRO A 4 3.33 -0.62 7.44
CA PRO A 4 2.71 -0.56 8.75
C PRO A 4 3.74 -0.66 9.88
N GLY A 5 3.47 0.01 11.00
CA GLY A 5 4.31 -0.05 12.19
C GLY A 5 5.74 0.41 11.92
N THR A 6 6.73 -0.39 12.33
CA THR A 6 8.15 -0.11 12.08
C THR A 6 8.54 -0.20 10.61
N GLY A 7 7.70 -0.80 9.75
CA GLY A 7 7.90 -0.84 8.29
C GLY A 7 7.82 0.53 7.61
N VAL A 8 7.45 1.58 8.35
CA VAL A 8 7.48 2.95 7.84
C VAL A 8 8.86 3.60 7.91
N ALA A 9 9.79 3.00 8.65
CA ALA A 9 11.14 3.50 8.88
C ALA A 9 11.97 3.78 7.61
N PRO A 10 12.00 2.92 6.57
CA PRO A 10 12.72 3.26 5.34
C PRO A 10 12.08 4.45 4.61
N PHE A 11 10.84 4.82 4.96
CA PHE A 11 10.17 5.96 4.37
C PHE A 11 10.41 7.25 5.16
N ILE A 12 10.69 7.18 6.47
CA ILE A 12 10.88 8.32 7.39
C ILE A 12 11.74 7.89 8.60
N GLY A 13 12.93 8.46 8.79
CA GLY A 13 13.81 8.15 9.93
C GLY A 13 13.13 8.37 11.31
N PHE A 14 13.35 7.46 12.26
CA PHE A 14 12.65 7.36 13.56
C PHE A 14 12.79 8.60 14.47
N LEU A 15 11.69 9.33 14.72
CA LEU A 15 11.13 9.71 16.06
C LEU A 15 10.05 10.82 16.02
N GLN A 16 9.74 11.45 14.87
CA GLN A 16 8.69 12.50 14.75
C GLN A 16 7.64 12.23 13.65
N HIS A 17 7.39 10.95 13.39
CA HIS A 17 6.71 10.46 12.20
C HIS A 17 5.35 11.10 11.87
N ARG A 18 4.49 11.39 12.87
CA ARG A 18 3.14 11.94 12.59
C ARG A 18 3.18 13.40 12.16
N GLU A 19 3.95 14.24 12.85
CA GLU A 19 4.05 15.65 12.52
C GLU A 19 4.87 15.86 11.24
N GLU A 20 5.90 15.04 11.01
CA GLU A 20 6.65 15.05 9.75
C GLU A 20 5.80 14.62 8.55
N LEU A 21 5.01 13.55 8.68
CA LEU A 21 4.06 13.15 7.64
C LEU A 21 3.06 14.27 7.31
N ARG A 22 2.55 14.95 8.34
CA ARG A 22 1.67 16.11 8.18
C ARG A 22 2.37 17.28 7.51
N LEU A 23 3.63 17.54 7.86
CA LEU A 23 4.44 18.55 7.21
C LEU A 23 4.65 18.22 5.73
N PHE A 24 5.04 16.98 5.40
CA PHE A 24 5.24 16.55 4.00
C PHE A 24 3.97 16.67 3.17
N LEU A 25 2.80 16.39 3.73
CA LEU A 25 1.52 16.68 3.09
C LEU A 25 1.34 18.18 2.86
N LYS A 26 1.56 19.00 3.90
CA LYS A 26 1.37 20.45 3.85
C LYS A 26 2.26 21.13 2.82
N ILE A 27 3.50 20.68 2.66
CA ILE A 27 4.46 21.25 1.71
C ILE A 27 4.42 20.58 0.32
N GLY A 28 3.52 19.62 0.11
CA GLY A 28 3.31 18.98 -1.20
C GLY A 28 4.33 17.90 -1.58
N VAL A 29 5.20 17.48 -0.66
CA VAL A 29 6.12 16.36 -0.87
C VAL A 29 5.37 15.02 -0.86
N LEU A 30 4.40 14.86 0.06
CA LEU A 30 3.51 13.71 0.10
C LEU A 30 2.16 14.09 -0.53
N THR A 31 1.78 13.44 -1.63
CA THR A 31 0.51 13.75 -2.31
C THR A 31 -0.71 13.21 -1.56
N HIS A 32 -0.59 11.99 -1.01
CA HIS A 32 -1.66 11.32 -0.29
C HIS A 32 -1.11 10.56 0.91
N LEU A 33 -1.81 10.66 2.04
CA LEU A 33 -1.55 9.86 3.24
C LEU A 33 -2.81 9.09 3.61
N LYS A 34 -2.69 7.77 3.73
CA LYS A 34 -3.73 6.88 4.20
C LYS A 34 -3.18 6.09 5.39
N VAL A 35 -3.89 6.13 6.51
CA VAL A 35 -3.48 5.49 7.76
C VAL A 35 -4.58 4.53 8.18
N SER A 36 -4.18 3.33 8.62
CA SER A 36 -5.08 2.31 9.15
C SER A 36 -4.83 2.14 10.64
N PHE A 37 -5.88 2.22 11.45
CA PHE A 37 -5.80 2.03 12.91
C PHE A 37 -6.40 0.67 13.28
N SER A 38 -5.54 -0.34 13.42
CA SER A 38 -5.99 -1.73 13.54
C SER A 38 -6.69 -2.08 14.86
N ARG A 39 -6.58 -1.22 15.87
CA ARG A 39 -7.11 -1.44 17.24
C ARG A 39 -8.18 -0.45 17.67
N ASP A 40 -8.47 0.57 16.86
CA ASP A 40 -9.47 1.57 17.21
C ASP A 40 -10.88 0.99 17.01
N ALA A 41 -11.80 1.38 17.89
CA ALA A 41 -13.19 0.98 17.77
C ALA A 41 -13.80 1.59 16.50
N PRO A 42 -14.63 0.85 15.73
CA PRO A 42 -15.37 1.43 14.62
C PRO A 42 -16.25 2.58 15.13
N PRO A 43 -16.35 3.71 14.40
CA PRO A 43 -17.38 4.69 14.69
C PRO A 43 -18.76 4.02 14.60
N GLU A 44 -19.67 4.31 15.53
CA GLU A 44 -20.97 3.63 15.64
C GLU A 44 -21.87 3.85 14.41
N ASP A 45 -21.62 4.90 13.61
CA ASP A 45 -22.45 5.35 12.49
C ASP A 45 -21.72 5.46 11.13
N GLU A 46 -20.51 4.91 10.99
CA GLU A 46 -19.74 5.01 9.74
C GLU A 46 -19.39 3.65 9.13
N GLU A 47 -19.16 3.66 7.81
CA GLU A 47 -18.62 2.52 7.08
C GLU A 47 -17.33 2.03 7.77
N ALA A 48 -17.27 0.74 8.09
CA ALA A 48 -16.23 0.16 8.94
C ALA A 48 -14.84 0.67 8.54
N PRO A 49 -13.99 1.17 9.45
CA PRO A 49 -12.73 1.82 9.09
C PRO A 49 -11.73 0.82 8.45
N ALA A 50 -10.82 1.34 7.63
CA ALA A 50 -9.73 0.53 7.08
C ALA A 50 -8.83 0.07 8.24
N LYS A 51 -8.85 -1.22 8.56
CA LYS A 51 -8.19 -1.80 9.73
C LYS A 51 -6.71 -2.06 9.44
N TYR A 52 -6.40 -2.45 8.21
CA TYR A 52 -5.05 -2.74 7.74
C TYR A 52 -4.73 -2.00 6.44
N VAL A 53 -3.47 -2.07 6.01
CA VAL A 53 -2.99 -1.32 4.84
C VAL A 53 -3.61 -1.84 3.53
N GLN A 54 -3.86 -3.14 3.43
CA GLN A 54 -4.55 -3.76 2.29
C GLN A 54 -5.98 -3.24 2.12
N ASP A 55 -6.69 -2.89 3.19
CA ASP A 55 -8.03 -2.32 3.11
C ASP A 55 -7.98 -0.94 2.45
N ASN A 56 -6.99 -0.12 2.84
CA ASN A 56 -6.76 1.18 2.23
C ASN A 56 -6.33 1.06 0.77
N LEU A 57 -5.53 0.06 0.41
CA LEU A 57 -5.19 -0.22 -1.00
C LEU A 57 -6.44 -0.54 -1.81
N GLN A 58 -7.33 -1.42 -1.32
CA GLN A 58 -8.55 -1.79 -2.02
C GLN A 58 -9.52 -0.61 -2.17
N ARG A 59 -9.66 0.25 -1.16
CA ARG A 59 -10.49 1.48 -1.25
C ARG A 59 -10.01 2.46 -2.31
N HIS A 60 -8.71 2.44 -2.63
CA HIS A 60 -8.11 3.32 -3.64
C HIS A 60 -7.66 2.51 -4.87
N SER A 61 -8.32 1.38 -5.16
CA SER A 61 -7.93 0.42 -6.20
C SER A 61 -7.68 1.08 -7.55
N GLN A 62 -8.58 1.96 -7.99
CA GLN A 62 -8.49 2.65 -9.27
C GLN A 62 -7.22 3.50 -9.38
N GLN A 63 -6.90 4.27 -8.33
CA GLN A 63 -5.69 5.10 -8.31
C GLN A 63 -4.42 4.25 -8.27
N VAL A 64 -4.42 3.21 -7.44
CA VAL A 64 -3.29 2.26 -7.34
C VAL A 64 -3.03 1.59 -8.69
N ALA A 65 -4.07 1.05 -9.33
CA ALA A 65 -3.96 0.39 -10.64
C ALA A 65 -3.48 1.37 -11.72
N ARG A 66 -4.07 2.57 -11.79
CA ARG A 66 -3.63 3.61 -12.73
C ARG A 66 -2.15 3.94 -12.57
N THR A 67 -1.71 4.22 -11.34
CA THR A 67 -0.31 4.58 -11.09
C THR A 67 0.64 3.43 -11.46
N LEU A 68 0.28 2.18 -11.17
CA LEU A 68 1.13 1.03 -11.48
C LEU A 68 1.12 0.66 -12.98
N LEU A 69 -0.01 0.78 -13.66
CA LEU A 69 -0.17 0.22 -15.01
C LEU A 69 -0.05 1.27 -16.11
N GLN A 70 -0.36 2.54 -15.83
CA GLN A 70 -0.43 3.60 -16.84
C GLN A 70 0.64 4.68 -16.64
N GLU A 71 1.07 4.93 -15.40
CA GLU A 71 1.97 6.04 -15.06
C GLU A 71 3.41 5.60 -14.76
N ASN A 72 3.75 4.35 -15.06
CA ASN A 72 5.06 3.76 -14.75
C ASN A 72 5.48 3.89 -13.27
N GLY A 73 4.50 3.94 -12.36
CA GLY A 73 4.73 4.10 -10.93
C GLY A 73 5.44 2.90 -10.28
N TYR A 74 5.98 3.17 -9.09
CA TYR A 74 6.70 2.21 -8.27
C TYR A 74 5.91 1.90 -7.00
N ILE A 75 5.96 0.66 -6.55
CA ILE A 75 5.45 0.22 -5.26
C ILE A 75 6.57 -0.32 -4.39
N TYR A 76 6.59 0.18 -3.17
CA TYR A 76 7.53 -0.20 -2.12
C TYR A 76 6.70 -0.73 -0.96
N VAL A 77 7.01 -1.96 -0.52
CA VAL A 77 6.36 -2.61 0.62
C VAL A 77 7.42 -2.93 1.67
N CYS A 78 7.23 -2.45 2.89
CA CYS A 78 8.15 -2.72 4.00
C CYS A 78 7.43 -3.17 5.27
N GLY A 79 7.98 -4.15 5.99
CA GLY A 79 7.46 -4.61 7.28
C GLY A 79 7.44 -6.14 7.43
N ASP A 80 6.42 -6.67 8.12
CA ASP A 80 6.33 -8.09 8.45
C ASP A 80 6.23 -9.01 7.22
N ALA A 81 7.09 -10.03 7.18
CA ALA A 81 7.16 -11.01 6.09
C ALA A 81 6.01 -11.99 6.06
N LYS A 82 5.56 -12.42 7.23
CA LYS A 82 4.78 -13.64 7.33
C LYS A 82 3.34 -13.42 6.91
N ASN A 83 2.75 -12.31 7.32
CA ASN A 83 1.33 -12.04 7.09
C ASN A 83 1.15 -10.79 6.23
N MET A 84 1.78 -9.67 6.61
CA MET A 84 1.52 -8.38 5.96
C MET A 84 1.91 -8.36 4.49
N ALA A 85 3.12 -8.83 4.16
CA ALA A 85 3.58 -8.85 2.78
C ALA A 85 2.71 -9.71 1.86
N LYS A 86 2.21 -10.84 2.36
CA LYS A 86 1.30 -11.72 1.64
C LYS A 86 -0.04 -11.02 1.41
N ASP A 87 -0.65 -10.46 2.45
CA ASP A 87 -1.95 -9.79 2.36
C ASP A 87 -1.92 -8.58 1.41
N VAL A 88 -0.83 -7.80 1.44
CA VAL A 88 -0.61 -6.71 0.48
C VAL A 88 -0.48 -7.23 -0.94
N ASN A 89 0.28 -8.31 -1.15
CA ASN A 89 0.43 -8.91 -2.47
C ASN A 89 -0.91 -9.42 -3.02
N ASP A 90 -1.68 -10.12 -2.21
CA ASP A 90 -3.00 -10.66 -2.60
C ASP A 90 -3.96 -9.50 -2.93
N ALA A 91 -3.97 -8.44 -2.13
CA ALA A 91 -4.77 -7.25 -2.41
C ALA A 91 -4.38 -6.58 -3.74
N LEU A 92 -3.09 -6.50 -4.07
CA LEU A 92 -2.63 -5.97 -5.35
C LEU A 92 -3.07 -6.83 -6.53
N VAL A 93 -3.08 -8.16 -6.38
CA VAL A 93 -3.61 -9.07 -7.42
C VAL A 93 -5.08 -8.80 -7.68
N GLU A 94 -5.89 -8.68 -6.63
CA GLU A 94 -7.31 -8.35 -6.76
C GLU A 94 -7.52 -6.98 -7.42
N ILE A 95 -6.74 -5.96 -7.04
CA ILE A 95 -6.80 -4.62 -7.63
C ILE A 95 -6.48 -4.66 -9.12
N VAL A 96 -5.38 -5.30 -9.52
CA VAL A 96 -4.98 -5.37 -10.94
C VAL A 96 -6.01 -6.15 -11.75
N SER A 97 -6.51 -7.27 -11.22
CA SER A 97 -7.53 -8.09 -11.87
C SER A 97 -8.83 -7.29 -12.09
N LYS A 98 -9.32 -6.63 -11.03
CA LYS A 98 -10.55 -5.83 -11.07
C LYS A 98 -10.44 -4.64 -12.02
N GLU A 99 -9.41 -3.82 -11.86
CA GLU A 99 -9.30 -2.53 -12.56
C GLU A 99 -8.82 -2.66 -14.01
N SER A 100 -8.21 -3.79 -14.38
CA SER A 100 -7.77 -4.07 -15.76
C SER A 100 -8.67 -5.06 -16.50
N GLY A 101 -9.66 -5.67 -15.82
CA GLY A 101 -10.55 -6.67 -16.40
C GLY A 101 -9.86 -7.98 -16.81
N VAL A 102 -8.73 -8.32 -16.18
CA VAL A 102 -7.94 -9.53 -16.49
C VAL A 102 -8.15 -10.61 -15.44
N SER A 103 -7.81 -11.86 -15.76
CA SER A 103 -7.86 -12.96 -14.80
C SER A 103 -6.86 -12.75 -13.65
N LYS A 104 -7.11 -13.39 -12.49
CA LYS A 104 -6.16 -13.36 -11.36
C LYS A 104 -4.77 -13.88 -11.76
N LEU A 105 -4.71 -14.90 -12.62
CA LEU A 105 -3.45 -15.46 -13.11
C LEU A 105 -2.66 -14.42 -13.93
N GLU A 106 -3.34 -13.65 -14.78
CA GLU A 106 -2.71 -12.56 -15.53
C GLU A 106 -2.28 -11.43 -14.61
N ALA A 107 -3.11 -11.05 -13.63
CA ALA A 107 -2.74 -10.05 -12.62
C ALA A 107 -1.48 -10.47 -11.83
N MET A 108 -1.36 -11.75 -11.46
CA MET A 108 -0.15 -12.30 -10.82
C MET A 108 1.07 -12.20 -11.75
N LYS A 109 0.92 -12.50 -13.04
CA LYS A 109 2.00 -12.33 -14.03
C LYS A 109 2.41 -10.86 -14.17
N THR A 110 1.46 -9.93 -14.17
CA THR A 110 1.73 -8.49 -14.19
C THR A 110 2.55 -8.06 -12.98
N LEU A 111 2.17 -8.47 -11.77
CA LEU A 111 2.94 -8.15 -10.57
C LEU A 111 4.33 -8.80 -10.59
N ALA A 112 4.46 -10.02 -11.12
CA ALA A 112 5.75 -10.67 -11.30
C ALA A 112 6.64 -9.89 -12.28
N ALA A 113 6.09 -9.39 -13.38
CA ALA A 113 6.80 -8.52 -14.32
C ALA A 113 7.28 -7.23 -13.64
N LEU A 114 6.42 -6.56 -12.86
CA LEU A 114 6.81 -5.36 -12.10
C LEU A 114 7.96 -5.64 -11.10
N LYS A 115 8.03 -6.84 -10.52
CA LYS A 115 9.17 -7.25 -9.67
C LYS A 115 10.46 -7.40 -10.48
N GLN A 116 10.39 -7.99 -11.67
CA GLN A 116 11.55 -8.11 -12.57
C GLN A 116 12.04 -6.74 -13.05
N GLU A 117 11.11 -5.82 -13.34
CA GLU A 117 11.37 -4.43 -13.73
C GLU A 117 11.86 -3.54 -12.58
N LYS A 118 12.00 -4.09 -11.36
CA LYS A 118 12.37 -3.32 -10.14
C LYS A 118 11.40 -2.18 -9.81
N ARG A 119 10.14 -2.32 -10.23
CA ARG A 119 9.03 -1.39 -9.94
C ARG A 119 8.17 -1.85 -8.79
N TYR A 120 8.19 -3.14 -8.45
CA TYR A 120 7.67 -3.67 -7.19
C TYR A 120 8.83 -4.14 -6.32
N LEU A 121 9.12 -3.37 -5.27
CA LEU A 121 10.19 -3.58 -4.32
C LEU A 121 9.65 -3.94 -2.94
N GLN A 122 10.33 -4.87 -2.28
CA GLN A 122 9.94 -5.42 -0.99
C GLN A 122 11.16 -5.41 -0.05
N ASP A 123 11.03 -4.78 1.11
CA ASP A 123 12.01 -4.79 2.19
C ASP A 123 11.37 -5.35 3.46
N ILE A 124 11.55 -6.65 3.67
CA ILE A 124 10.68 -7.44 4.54
C ILE A 124 11.53 -8.21 5.55
N TRP A 125 11.12 -8.17 6.82
CA TRP A 125 11.78 -8.87 7.94
C TRP A 125 10.81 -9.77 8.73
N SER A 126 11.35 -10.76 9.45
CA SER A 126 10.62 -11.73 10.30
C SER A 126 11.09 -11.69 11.74
#